data_AF-A0A970J8M8-F1
#
_entry.id   AF-A0A970J8M8-F1
#
_cell.length_a   1.000
_cell.length_b   1.000
_cell.length_c   1.000
_cell.angle_alpha   90.00
_cell.angle_beta   90.00
_cell.angle_gamma   90.00
#
_symmetry.space_group_name_H-M   'P 1'
#
loop_
_entity.id
_entity.type
_entity.pdbx_description
1 polymer ?
#
loop_
_entity_poly.entity_id
_entity_poly.type
_entity_poly.pdbx_seq_one_letter_code
_entity_poly.pdbx_strand_id
1 'polypeptide(L)'
;MQNANKGEDNSMLLKHLKQQMLLPVEEYIINKAVNIRGTEVLLLSFTVEKDKNSLWVLYENHNLNDDSCDEEYHEEFYTEREEMTTNREEFLHHIKESHRQKYFHIKDMEMQGNIIRFGSSTSSPIYDRNIEGKMHLQHFVEKGLISEEWDEKRLENLVIARYDQMEDEELPKIDKTKELSVVLRIDRDIREVAIQHPFVVKFGKQDIGTKVTYYDETLEKESYFFIDEIYSYDPYEDILEKSKQIEDPEERENMIQHITKALETVCPKGKKLAVIKYETEDETQLRFVMKDYLEAKPVHSCSSIGFICKNDEIGINGYKLKECVMQSIDKDFNGELEIELFSKYVVIAEETIY
;
A
#
# COMPACT_ATOMS: atom_id res chain seq x y z
N MET A 1 11.28 -18.56 50.94
CA MET A 1 11.35 -17.10 51.15
C MET A 1 11.29 -16.44 49.78
N GLN A 2 10.40 -15.46 49.68
CA GLN A 2 9.85 -14.87 48.46
C GLN A 2 10.93 -14.25 47.55
N ASN A 3 10.92 -14.60 46.27
CA ASN A 3 11.36 -13.68 45.22
C ASN A 3 10.11 -13.00 44.68
N ALA A 4 9.91 -11.78 45.14
CA ALA A 4 8.85 -10.90 44.67
C ALA A 4 9.09 -10.60 43.19
N ASN A 5 8.14 -11.04 42.35
CA ASN A 5 7.89 -10.40 41.06
C ASN A 5 7.61 -8.93 41.36
N LYS A 6 8.56 -8.06 40.99
CA LYS A 6 8.24 -6.66 40.75
C LYS A 6 7.27 -6.65 39.58
N GLY A 7 5.98 -6.52 39.88
CA GLY A 7 5.05 -5.98 38.91
C GLY A 7 5.57 -4.61 38.53
N GLU A 8 5.98 -4.44 37.27
CA GLU A 8 6.13 -3.11 36.71
C GLU A 8 4.76 -2.44 36.83
N ASP A 9 4.73 -1.38 37.63
CA ASP A 9 3.58 -0.49 37.74
C ASP A 9 3.40 0.21 36.40
N ASN A 10 2.57 -0.40 35.55
CA ASN A 10 2.26 0.08 34.20
C ASN A 10 1.20 1.20 34.26
N SER A 11 1.38 2.14 35.19
CA SER A 11 0.49 3.27 35.39
C SER A 11 0.66 4.28 34.26
N MET A 12 -0.34 4.37 33.38
CA MET A 12 -0.39 5.39 32.33
C MET A 12 -0.45 6.80 32.95
N LEU A 13 0.55 7.63 32.65
CA LEU A 13 0.57 9.02 33.10
C LEU A 13 -0.43 9.87 32.30
N LEU A 14 -1.10 10.82 32.96
CA LEU A 14 -2.04 11.76 32.31
C LEU A 14 -1.45 12.46 31.08
N LYS A 15 -0.15 12.76 31.10
CA LYS A 15 0.55 13.38 29.96
C LYS A 15 0.51 12.49 28.70
N HIS A 16 0.59 11.17 28.86
CA HIS A 16 0.53 10.22 27.75
C HIS A 16 -0.91 10.07 27.25
N LEU A 17 -1.89 10.08 28.17
CA LEU A 17 -3.30 10.03 27.79
C LEU A 17 -3.69 11.27 26.97
N LYS A 18 -3.25 12.46 27.40
CA LYS A 18 -3.48 13.72 26.66
C LYS A 18 -2.87 13.73 25.25
N GLN A 19 -1.85 12.92 24.98
CA GLN A 19 -1.28 12.79 23.64
C GLN A 19 -2.16 11.94 22.70
N GLN A 20 -3.07 11.13 23.24
CA GLN A 20 -4.04 10.31 22.49
C GLN A 20 -5.40 10.98 22.35
N MET A 21 -5.61 12.14 22.99
CA MET A 21 -6.86 12.89 22.91
C MET A 21 -6.79 13.88 21.76
N LEU A 22 -7.93 14.10 21.10
CA LEU A 22 -8.08 15.18 20.15
C LEU A 22 -8.35 16.49 20.90
N LEU A 23 -7.33 17.35 21.00
CA LEU A 23 -7.39 18.61 21.75
C LEU A 23 -6.97 19.80 20.84
N PRO A 24 -7.79 20.14 19.83
CA PRO A 24 -7.45 21.20 18.89
C PRO A 24 -7.39 22.58 19.56
N VAL A 25 -6.44 23.41 19.11
CA VAL A 25 -6.36 24.83 19.44
C VAL A 25 -7.46 25.59 18.71
N GLU A 26 -7.68 25.23 17.45
CA GLU A 26 -8.75 25.74 16.62
C GLU A 26 -9.35 24.60 15.78
N GLU A 27 -10.64 24.66 15.50
CA GLU A 27 -11.35 23.63 14.75
C GLU A 27 -12.40 24.27 13.84
N TYR A 28 -12.47 23.77 12.61
CA TYR A 28 -13.40 24.16 11.58
C TYR A 28 -14.31 22.98 11.26
N ILE A 29 -15.57 23.06 11.69
CA ILE A 29 -16.56 21.99 11.51
C ILE A 29 -17.00 21.97 10.04
N ILE A 30 -16.82 20.84 9.36
CA ILE A 30 -17.26 20.65 7.98
C ILE A 30 -18.63 19.98 7.96
N ASN A 31 -18.77 18.87 8.71
CA ASN A 31 -19.99 18.08 8.86
C ASN A 31 -20.75 17.82 7.54
N LYS A 32 -20.07 17.21 6.58
CA LYS A 32 -20.61 16.96 5.24
C LYS A 32 -20.43 15.50 4.85
N ALA A 33 -21.51 14.84 4.45
CA ALA A 33 -21.44 13.53 3.82
C ALA A 33 -21.09 13.67 2.34
N VAL A 34 -20.13 12.88 1.88
CA VAL A 34 -19.69 12.81 0.48
C VAL A 34 -19.54 11.36 0.04
N ASN A 35 -19.55 11.12 -1.26
CA ASN A 35 -19.24 9.80 -1.81
C ASN A 35 -17.82 9.83 -2.39
N ILE A 36 -16.94 8.93 -1.94
CA ILE A 36 -15.59 8.75 -2.48
C ILE A 36 -15.50 7.33 -3.00
N ARG A 37 -15.33 7.16 -4.31
CA ARG A 37 -15.21 5.85 -4.99
C ARG A 37 -16.30 4.85 -4.56
N GLY A 38 -17.55 5.32 -4.47
CA GLY A 38 -18.70 4.50 -4.07
C GLY A 38 -18.87 4.29 -2.56
N THR A 39 -17.98 4.83 -1.72
CA THR A 39 -18.08 4.76 -0.25
C THR A 39 -18.61 6.08 0.30
N GLU A 40 -19.62 6.01 1.15
CA GLU A 40 -20.09 7.17 1.91
C GLU A 40 -19.07 7.54 2.99
N VAL A 41 -18.58 8.78 2.94
CA VAL A 41 -17.57 9.32 3.84
C VAL A 41 -18.12 10.60 4.47
N LEU A 42 -18.07 10.67 5.79
CA LEU A 42 -18.43 11.82 6.58
C LEU A 42 -17.19 12.68 6.83
N LEU A 43 -17.16 13.88 6.27
CA LEU A 43 -16.14 14.89 6.54
C LEU A 43 -16.50 15.58 7.86
N LEU A 44 -15.71 15.34 8.90
CA LEU A 44 -16.04 15.77 10.26
C LEU A 44 -15.58 17.22 10.48
N SER A 45 -14.28 17.44 10.58
CA SER A 45 -13.70 18.75 10.83
C SER A 45 -12.25 18.84 10.34
N PHE A 46 -11.79 20.08 10.20
CA PHE A 46 -10.37 20.40 10.08
C PHE A 46 -9.87 20.98 11.40
N THR A 47 -8.89 20.32 12.01
CA THR A 47 -8.32 20.69 13.32
C THR A 47 -6.95 21.31 13.18
N VAL A 48 -6.69 22.36 13.95
CA VAL A 48 -5.39 23.01 14.12
C VAL A 48 -4.89 22.66 15.52
N GLU A 49 -3.86 21.82 15.58
CA GLU A 49 -3.14 21.50 16.81
C GLU A 49 -1.82 22.27 16.85
N LYS A 50 -1.08 22.15 17.96
CA LYS A 50 0.16 22.90 18.15
C LYS A 50 1.22 22.59 17.08
N ASP A 51 1.31 21.33 16.67
CA ASP A 51 2.39 20.82 15.84
C ASP A 51 1.89 20.23 14.50
N LYS A 52 0.57 20.18 14.27
CA LYS A 52 -0.02 19.59 13.06
C LYS A 52 -1.42 20.14 12.80
N ASN A 53 -1.82 20.19 11.53
CA ASN A 53 -3.19 20.49 11.13
C ASN A 53 -3.74 19.30 10.35
N SER A 54 -4.99 18.93 10.59
CA SER A 54 -5.51 17.67 10.08
C SER A 54 -6.96 17.76 9.65
N LEU A 55 -7.29 17.13 8.52
CA LEU A 55 -8.67 16.80 8.15
C LEU A 55 -9.04 15.45 8.77
N TRP A 56 -10.20 15.40 9.42
CA TRP A 56 -10.76 14.19 10.00
C TRP A 56 -11.97 13.72 9.20
N VAL A 57 -11.98 12.43 8.90
CA VAL A 57 -13.10 11.78 8.19
C VAL A 57 -13.48 10.48 8.88
N LEU A 58 -14.75 10.11 8.74
CA LEU A 58 -15.32 8.87 9.24
C LEU A 58 -16.03 8.15 8.10
N TYR A 59 -15.84 6.85 7.98
CA TYR A 59 -16.60 6.04 7.03
C TYR A 59 -16.75 4.62 7.53
N GLU A 60 -17.66 3.88 6.91
CA GLU A 60 -17.88 2.47 7.20
C GLU A 60 -17.21 1.59 6.17
N ASN A 61 -16.50 0.56 6.64
CA ASN A 61 -15.86 -0.45 5.82
C ASN A 61 -16.38 -1.85 6.18
N HIS A 62 -17.45 -2.26 5.51
CA HIS A 62 -18.04 -3.60 5.68
C HIS A 62 -17.11 -4.76 5.30
N ASN A 63 -16.06 -4.50 4.50
CA ASN A 63 -15.14 -5.55 4.04
C ASN A 63 -14.20 -6.04 5.14
N LEU A 64 -14.17 -5.38 6.31
CA LEU A 64 -13.36 -5.78 7.46
C LEU A 64 -13.91 -7.02 8.19
N ASN A 65 -15.19 -7.35 8.00
CA ASN A 65 -15.93 -8.30 8.84
C ASN A 65 -16.28 -9.64 8.15
N ASP A 66 -15.78 -9.90 6.94
CA ASP A 66 -16.22 -11.06 6.16
C ASP A 66 -15.66 -12.41 6.67
N ASP A 67 -14.75 -12.42 7.66
CA ASP A 67 -14.19 -13.66 8.25
C ASP A 67 -14.30 -13.74 9.81
N SER A 68 -15.01 -12.82 10.49
CA SER A 68 -15.07 -12.78 11.97
C SER A 68 -16.50 -12.84 12.52
N CYS A 69 -17.14 -13.99 12.32
CA CYS A 69 -18.23 -14.41 13.21
C CYS A 69 -17.73 -15.61 14.03
N ASP A 70 -17.00 -15.35 15.10
CA ASP A 70 -17.29 -15.92 16.41
C ASP A 70 -16.51 -15.20 17.51
N GLU A 71 -17.22 -14.98 18.63
CA GLU A 71 -16.78 -14.31 19.85
C GLU A 71 -15.72 -15.14 20.59
N GLU A 72 -14.51 -15.22 20.06
CA GLU A 72 -13.31 -15.52 20.83
C GLU A 72 -12.16 -14.88 20.04
N TYR A 73 -11.64 -13.76 20.56
CA TYR A 73 -10.42 -13.12 20.04
C TYR A 73 -9.27 -14.13 20.12
N HIS A 74 -9.16 -14.97 19.11
CA HIS A 74 -8.09 -15.92 18.99
C HIS A 74 -6.81 -15.17 18.64
N GLU A 75 -5.72 -15.71 19.15
CA GLU A 75 -4.34 -15.46 18.73
C GLU A 75 -4.10 -15.72 17.21
N GLU A 76 -5.17 -15.95 16.43
CA GLU A 76 -5.28 -16.27 15.00
C GLU A 76 -4.76 -15.20 14.04
N PHE A 77 -4.79 -13.91 14.41
CA PHE A 77 -4.13 -12.87 13.60
C PHE A 77 -2.60 -13.05 13.49
N TYR A 78 -1.99 -13.76 14.45
CA TYR A 78 -0.60 -14.20 14.35
C TYR A 78 -0.48 -15.64 13.85
N THR A 79 -1.55 -16.44 13.88
CA THR A 79 -1.52 -17.86 13.48
C THR A 79 -1.81 -18.10 12.00
N GLU A 80 -2.61 -17.26 11.30
CA GLU A 80 -2.85 -17.44 9.85
C GLU A 80 -1.59 -17.28 8.99
N ARG A 81 -0.67 -16.37 9.38
CA ARG A 81 0.63 -16.27 8.70
C ARG A 81 1.50 -17.51 8.88
N GLU A 82 1.34 -18.23 9.99
CA GLU A 82 2.07 -19.48 10.25
C GLU A 82 1.46 -20.69 9.50
N GLU A 83 0.23 -20.58 8.97
CA GLU A 83 -0.43 -21.64 8.21
C GLU A 83 -0.19 -21.57 6.70
N MET A 84 0.22 -20.42 6.15
CA MET A 84 0.49 -20.31 4.70
C MET A 84 1.66 -21.20 4.30
N THR A 85 1.37 -22.20 3.49
CA THR A 85 2.33 -23.23 3.08
C THR A 85 3.11 -22.82 1.84
N THR A 86 2.61 -21.86 1.06
CA THR A 86 3.20 -21.43 -0.21
C THR A 86 3.24 -19.91 -0.38
N ASN A 87 4.21 -19.39 -1.13
CA ASN A 87 4.27 -17.97 -1.51
C ASN A 87 3.01 -17.54 -2.30
N ARG A 88 2.38 -18.46 -3.03
CA ARG A 88 1.11 -18.21 -3.72
C ARG A 88 0.00 -17.80 -2.74
N GLU A 89 -0.18 -18.57 -1.68
CA GLU A 89 -1.20 -18.30 -0.66
C GLU A 89 -0.94 -16.94 0.00
N GLU A 90 0.32 -16.65 0.34
CA GLU A 90 0.73 -15.36 0.92
C GLU A 90 0.41 -14.19 -0.02
N PHE A 91 0.77 -14.30 -1.30
CA PHE A 91 0.51 -13.22 -2.26
C PHE A 91 -0.98 -13.01 -2.54
N LEU A 92 -1.77 -14.08 -2.67
CA LEU A 92 -3.22 -13.97 -2.85
C LEU A 92 -3.89 -13.36 -1.63
N HIS A 93 -3.45 -13.76 -0.44
CA HIS A 93 -3.90 -13.18 0.81
C HIS A 93 -3.59 -11.68 0.87
N HIS A 94 -2.37 -11.26 0.54
CA HIS A 94 -2.02 -9.83 0.48
C HIS A 94 -2.87 -9.04 -0.51
N ILE A 95 -3.15 -9.59 -1.69
CA ILE A 95 -4.05 -8.95 -2.66
C ILE A 95 -5.46 -8.81 -2.04
N LYS A 96 -6.01 -9.87 -1.45
CA LYS A 96 -7.32 -9.85 -0.77
C LYS A 96 -7.37 -8.81 0.35
N GLU A 97 -6.37 -8.78 1.22
CA GLU A 97 -6.27 -7.84 2.34
C GLU A 97 -6.16 -6.38 1.85
N SER A 98 -5.40 -6.13 0.79
CA SER A 98 -5.30 -4.79 0.20
C SER A 98 -6.65 -4.30 -0.34
N HIS A 99 -7.54 -5.21 -0.75
CA HIS A 99 -8.89 -4.85 -1.22
C HIS A 99 -9.88 -4.69 -0.08
N ARG A 100 -9.64 -5.35 1.06
CA ARG A 100 -10.43 -5.19 2.29
C ARG A 100 -10.20 -3.82 2.91
N GLN A 101 -8.96 -3.36 2.91
CA GLN A 101 -8.63 -2.03 3.40
C GLN A 101 -9.08 -0.97 2.40
N LYS A 102 -10.12 -0.22 2.75
CA LYS A 102 -10.47 0.99 2.02
C LYS A 102 -9.57 2.10 2.50
N TYR A 103 -8.75 2.64 1.61
CA TYR A 103 -7.94 3.81 1.87
C TYR A 103 -8.13 4.80 0.72
N PHE A 104 -8.23 6.09 1.06
CA PHE A 104 -8.39 7.15 0.08
C PHE A 104 -7.18 8.06 0.15
N HIS A 105 -6.42 8.19 -0.94
CA HIS A 105 -5.35 9.18 -0.99
C HIS A 105 -5.95 10.55 -1.33
N ILE A 106 -6.33 11.31 -0.31
CA ILE A 106 -6.76 12.71 -0.46
C ILE A 106 -5.51 13.55 -0.67
N LYS A 107 -5.34 14.07 -1.88
CA LYS A 107 -4.17 14.90 -2.26
C LYS A 107 -4.27 16.28 -1.65
N ASP A 108 -5.44 16.91 -1.84
CA ASP A 108 -5.70 18.24 -1.33
C ASP A 108 -7.20 18.49 -1.12
N MET A 109 -7.46 19.51 -0.30
CA MET A 109 -8.78 20.06 -0.03
C MET A 109 -8.76 21.56 -0.34
N GLU A 110 -9.77 22.04 -1.04
CA GLU A 110 -10.04 23.47 -1.18
C GLU A 110 -11.14 23.88 -0.21
N MET A 111 -10.84 24.83 0.67
CA MET A 111 -11.77 25.35 1.67
C MET A 111 -11.84 26.87 1.60
N GLN A 112 -12.99 27.41 1.17
CA GLN A 112 -13.21 28.84 0.91
C GLN A 112 -12.13 29.47 0.00
N GLY A 113 -11.65 28.73 -1.01
CA GLY A 113 -10.59 29.16 -1.93
C GLY A 113 -9.15 29.03 -1.39
N ASN A 114 -8.97 28.54 -0.17
CA ASN A 114 -7.66 28.12 0.35
C ASN A 114 -7.41 26.67 -0.04
N ILE A 115 -6.27 26.38 -0.67
CA ILE A 115 -5.85 25.00 -0.99
C ILE A 115 -4.98 24.48 0.16
N ILE A 116 -5.35 23.33 0.70
CA ILE A 116 -4.67 22.63 1.80
C ILE A 116 -4.18 21.30 1.24
N ARG A 117 -2.87 21.07 1.19
CA ARG A 117 -2.29 19.80 0.71
C ARG A 117 -1.98 18.87 1.87
N PHE A 118 -2.23 17.59 1.67
CA PHE A 118 -1.95 16.57 2.67
C PHE A 118 -0.68 15.80 2.30
N GLY A 119 0.26 15.73 3.24
CA GLY A 119 1.54 15.04 3.07
C GLY A 119 1.56 13.63 3.65
N SER A 120 0.68 13.36 4.60
CA SER A 120 0.55 12.06 5.24
C SER A 120 -0.88 11.83 5.71
N SER A 121 -1.17 10.59 6.05
CA SER A 121 -2.46 10.21 6.59
C SER A 121 -2.31 9.01 7.53
N THR A 122 -3.28 8.86 8.42
CA THR A 122 -3.47 7.66 9.22
C THR A 122 -4.93 7.25 9.10
N SER A 123 -5.18 5.96 9.01
CA SER A 123 -6.54 5.43 9.05
C SER A 123 -6.54 4.18 9.91
N SER A 124 -7.52 4.06 10.78
CA SER A 124 -7.61 2.90 11.67
C SER A 124 -9.07 2.54 11.92
N PRO A 125 -9.44 1.26 11.78
CA PRO A 125 -10.70 0.77 12.31
C PRO A 125 -10.75 0.95 13.82
N ILE A 126 -11.95 1.18 14.34
CA ILE A 126 -12.16 1.42 15.76
C ILE A 126 -12.46 0.08 16.45
N TYR A 127 -11.41 -0.60 16.88
CA TYR A 127 -11.54 -1.83 17.68
C TYR A 127 -11.71 -1.52 19.16
N ASP A 128 -12.11 -2.54 19.93
CA ASP A 128 -12.40 -2.35 21.35
C ASP A 128 -11.21 -1.88 22.19
N ARG A 129 -10.01 -2.31 21.82
CA ARG A 129 -8.76 -1.92 22.49
C ARG A 129 -8.18 -0.60 21.97
N ASN A 130 -8.75 -0.02 20.92
CA ASN A 130 -8.28 1.24 20.33
C ASN A 130 -8.77 2.44 21.14
N ILE A 131 -8.08 2.74 22.26
CA ILE A 131 -8.42 3.84 23.16
C ILE A 131 -8.35 5.20 22.42
N GLU A 132 -7.33 5.41 21.60
CA GLU A 132 -7.14 6.64 20.83
C GLU A 132 -8.30 6.89 19.87
N GLY A 133 -8.66 5.89 19.04
CA GLY A 133 -9.79 5.98 18.11
C GLY A 133 -11.12 6.25 18.82
N LYS A 134 -11.35 5.62 19.98
CA LYS A 134 -12.55 5.87 20.81
C LYS A 134 -12.58 7.29 21.36
N MET A 135 -11.44 7.84 21.79
CA MET A 135 -11.35 9.24 22.27
C MET A 135 -11.59 10.25 21.15
N HIS A 136 -11.04 10.00 19.96
CA HIS A 136 -11.32 10.83 18.80
C HIS A 136 -12.81 10.78 18.43
N LEU A 137 -13.41 9.58 18.41
CA LEU A 137 -14.84 9.42 18.15
C LEU A 137 -15.69 10.19 19.16
N GLN A 138 -15.38 10.07 20.46
CA GLN A 138 -16.07 10.80 21.53
C GLN A 138 -16.09 12.31 21.26
N HIS A 139 -14.95 12.91 20.89
CA HIS A 139 -14.87 14.35 20.57
C HIS A 139 -15.87 14.76 19.48
N PHE A 140 -16.03 13.95 18.44
CA PHE A 140 -16.95 14.24 17.33
C PHE A 140 -18.43 13.99 17.68
N VAL A 141 -18.72 12.95 18.47
CA VAL A 141 -20.06 12.68 19.00
C VAL A 141 -20.53 13.81 19.91
N GLU A 142 -19.69 14.28 20.83
CA GLU A 142 -20.02 15.38 21.76
C GLU A 142 -20.34 16.70 21.04
N LYS A 143 -19.84 16.88 19.82
CA LYS A 143 -20.10 18.03 18.95
C LYS A 143 -21.32 17.84 18.03
N GLY A 144 -21.97 16.68 18.07
CA GLY A 144 -23.10 16.35 17.21
C GLY A 144 -22.74 16.20 15.74
N LEU A 145 -21.48 15.86 15.43
CA LEU A 145 -21.04 15.67 14.03
C LEU A 145 -21.38 14.28 13.50
N ILE A 146 -21.73 13.35 14.39
CA ILE A 146 -22.13 11.99 14.05
C ILE A 146 -23.60 11.87 14.45
N SER A 147 -24.46 11.65 13.46
CA SER A 147 -25.92 11.58 13.66
C SER A 147 -26.35 10.21 14.17
N GLU A 148 -27.59 10.13 14.68
CA GLU A 148 -28.23 8.88 15.14
C GLU A 148 -28.29 7.79 14.05
N GLU A 149 -28.14 8.16 12.76
CA GLU A 149 -28.05 7.21 11.65
C GLU A 149 -26.82 6.28 11.73
N TRP A 150 -25.81 6.65 12.53
CA TRP A 150 -24.59 5.87 12.73
C TRP A 150 -24.64 4.98 13.98
N ASP A 151 -25.67 5.08 14.83
CA ASP A 151 -25.73 4.42 16.14
C ASP A 151 -25.78 2.89 16.05
N GLU A 152 -26.40 2.36 15.00
CA GLU A 152 -26.55 0.91 14.78
C GLU A 152 -25.36 0.28 14.02
N LYS A 153 -24.34 1.09 13.66
CA LYS A 153 -23.16 0.59 12.94
C LYS A 153 -22.18 -0.10 13.90
N ARG A 154 -21.66 -1.25 13.49
CA ARG A 154 -20.63 -1.97 14.27
C ARG A 154 -19.36 -1.12 14.35
N LEU A 155 -18.88 -0.86 15.57
CA LEU A 155 -17.74 0.02 15.81
C LEU A 155 -16.47 -0.43 15.05
N GLU A 156 -16.25 -1.74 14.95
CA GLU A 156 -15.09 -2.31 14.23
C GLU A 156 -15.13 -2.10 12.71
N ASN A 157 -16.31 -1.83 12.14
CA ASN A 157 -16.47 -1.44 10.74
C ASN A 157 -16.23 0.06 10.54
N LEU A 158 -16.26 0.86 11.60
CA LEU A 158 -16.03 2.29 11.50
C LEU A 158 -14.53 2.56 11.42
N VAL A 159 -14.15 3.32 10.39
CA VAL A 159 -12.79 3.77 10.20
C VAL A 159 -12.74 5.28 10.39
N ILE A 160 -11.93 5.70 11.35
CA ILE A 160 -11.55 7.09 11.50
C ILE A 160 -10.21 7.32 10.81
N ALA A 161 -10.18 8.30 9.92
CA ALA A 161 -8.97 8.68 9.19
C ALA A 161 -8.62 10.14 9.40
N ARG A 162 -7.33 10.40 9.49
CA ARG A 162 -6.70 11.70 9.69
C ARG A 162 -5.78 11.97 8.50
N TYR A 163 -5.89 13.14 7.90
CA TYR A 163 -5.02 13.60 6.82
C TYR A 163 -4.27 14.83 7.27
N ASP A 164 -2.96 14.74 7.38
CA ASP A 164 -2.12 15.80 7.95
C ASP A 164 -1.63 16.74 6.86
N GLN A 165 -1.82 18.04 7.08
CA GLN A 165 -1.33 19.10 6.21
C GLN A 165 0.19 19.05 6.12
N MET A 166 0.75 19.36 4.95
CA MET A 166 2.19 19.51 4.79
C MET A 166 2.77 20.55 5.77
N GLU A 167 3.90 20.23 6.41
CA GLU A 167 4.50 21.02 7.49
C GLU A 167 4.91 22.44 7.08
N ASP A 168 5.17 22.67 5.79
CA ASP A 168 5.62 23.94 5.21
C ASP A 168 4.49 24.84 4.71
N GLU A 169 3.22 24.41 4.80
CA GLU A 169 2.07 25.22 4.37
C GLU A 169 1.55 26.15 5.48
N GLU A 170 1.13 27.36 5.08
CA GLU A 170 0.47 28.29 5.99
C GLU A 170 -0.91 27.78 6.42
N LEU A 171 -1.32 28.17 7.63
CA LEU A 171 -2.68 27.94 8.10
C LEU A 171 -3.69 28.61 7.16
N PRO A 172 -4.76 27.91 6.76
CA PRO A 172 -5.76 28.47 5.88
C PRO A 172 -6.49 29.63 6.58
N LYS A 173 -6.73 30.73 5.84
CA LYS A 173 -7.46 31.89 6.36
C LYS A 173 -8.95 31.66 6.12
N ILE A 174 -9.60 31.13 7.15
CA ILE A 174 -10.99 30.71 7.08
C ILE A 174 -11.92 31.72 7.74
N ASP A 175 -12.92 32.16 7.00
CA ASP A 175 -13.96 33.06 7.47
C ASP A 175 -15.09 32.25 8.10
N LYS A 176 -15.08 32.16 9.44
CA LYS A 176 -16.09 31.44 10.23
C LYS A 176 -17.50 32.02 10.12
N THR A 177 -17.67 33.21 9.51
CA THR A 177 -18.98 33.83 9.31
C THR A 177 -19.66 33.39 8.01
N LYS A 178 -18.92 32.73 7.12
CA LYS A 178 -19.40 32.23 5.84
C LYS A 178 -19.54 30.72 5.87
N GLU A 179 -20.40 30.21 4.99
CA GLU A 179 -20.50 28.78 4.73
C GLU A 179 -19.15 28.22 4.25
N LEU A 180 -18.81 27.02 4.72
CA LEU A 180 -17.58 26.33 4.35
C LEU A 180 -17.84 25.53 3.07
N SER A 181 -17.50 26.10 1.92
CA SER A 181 -17.41 25.34 0.68
C SER A 181 -16.16 24.46 0.73
N VAL A 182 -16.32 23.16 0.54
CA VAL A 182 -15.24 22.17 0.55
C VAL A 182 -15.24 21.40 -0.76
N VAL A 183 -14.08 21.38 -1.44
CA VAL A 183 -13.83 20.52 -2.60
C VAL A 183 -12.65 19.60 -2.26
N LEU A 184 -12.80 18.30 -2.44
CA LEU A 184 -11.70 17.34 -2.25
C LEU A 184 -11.17 16.86 -3.60
N ARG A 185 -9.85 16.74 -3.69
CA ARG A 185 -9.16 16.12 -4.82
C ARG A 185 -8.51 14.82 -4.35
N ILE A 186 -9.04 13.71 -4.85
CA ILE A 186 -8.55 12.36 -4.57
C ILE A 186 -7.57 11.99 -5.68
N ASP A 187 -6.37 11.58 -5.29
CA ASP A 187 -5.34 11.21 -6.26
C ASP A 187 -5.68 9.89 -6.96
N ARG A 188 -4.95 9.58 -8.03
CA ARG A 188 -4.96 8.25 -8.63
C ARG A 188 -4.49 7.22 -7.61
N ASP A 189 -4.97 6.01 -7.77
CA ASP A 189 -4.59 4.88 -6.94
C ASP A 189 -4.37 3.64 -7.81
N ILE A 190 -3.75 2.61 -7.24
CA ILE A 190 -3.38 1.41 -7.96
C ILE A 190 -3.87 0.21 -7.17
N ARG A 191 -4.64 -0.65 -7.83
CA ARG A 191 -5.14 -1.90 -7.26
C ARG A 191 -4.53 -3.09 -7.98
N GLU A 192 -3.92 -4.00 -7.25
CA GLU A 192 -3.44 -5.27 -7.79
C GLU A 192 -4.62 -6.25 -7.92
N VAL A 193 -4.75 -6.97 -9.05
CA VAL A 193 -5.81 -7.95 -9.28
C VAL A 193 -5.17 -9.26 -9.74
N ALA A 194 -5.51 -10.37 -9.09
CA ALA A 194 -4.98 -11.69 -9.41
C ALA A 194 -5.47 -12.19 -10.78
N ILE A 195 -4.60 -12.91 -11.50
CA ILE A 195 -4.87 -13.54 -12.82
C ILE A 195 -4.53 -15.03 -12.78
N GLN A 196 -3.37 -15.40 -12.22
CA GLN A 196 -2.90 -16.77 -12.06
C GLN A 196 -2.86 -17.60 -13.35
N HIS A 197 -2.22 -17.06 -14.39
CA HIS A 197 -2.10 -17.74 -15.69
C HIS A 197 -0.67 -18.29 -15.93
N PRO A 198 -0.44 -19.61 -15.85
CA PRO A 198 0.87 -20.21 -16.05
C PRO A 198 1.22 -20.35 -17.54
N PHE A 199 2.49 -20.14 -17.88
CA PHE A 199 3.04 -20.34 -19.22
C PHE A 199 4.53 -20.71 -19.15
N VAL A 200 5.07 -21.20 -20.27
CA VAL A 200 6.48 -21.56 -20.42
C VAL A 200 7.11 -20.69 -21.49
N VAL A 201 8.29 -20.15 -21.22
CA VAL A 201 9.02 -19.30 -22.16
C VAL A 201 10.50 -19.65 -22.19
N LYS A 202 11.10 -19.57 -23.37
CA LYS A 202 12.54 -19.76 -23.55
C LYS A 202 13.33 -18.55 -23.09
N PHE A 203 14.45 -18.79 -22.43
CA PHE A 203 15.37 -17.73 -22.06
C PHE A 203 15.99 -17.05 -23.30
N GLY A 204 16.19 -15.74 -23.23
CA GLY A 204 16.71 -14.91 -24.31
C GLY A 204 15.65 -14.12 -25.07
N LYS A 205 16.06 -13.56 -26.21
CA LYS A 205 15.21 -12.74 -27.09
C LYS A 205 14.15 -13.59 -27.78
N GLN A 206 12.96 -13.03 -27.87
CA GLN A 206 11.83 -13.63 -28.57
C GLN A 206 11.67 -13.03 -29.97
N ASP A 207 10.97 -13.75 -30.84
CA ASP A 207 10.60 -13.25 -32.16
C ASP A 207 9.48 -12.20 -32.06
N ILE A 208 9.46 -11.25 -32.99
CA ILE A 208 8.39 -10.24 -33.09
C ILE A 208 7.03 -10.96 -33.19
N GLY A 209 6.07 -10.52 -32.39
CA GLY A 209 4.72 -11.09 -32.31
C GLY A 209 4.57 -12.25 -31.32
N THR A 210 5.63 -12.63 -30.60
CA THR A 210 5.54 -13.62 -29.52
C THR A 210 4.64 -13.10 -28.42
N LYS A 211 3.48 -13.73 -28.21
CA LYS A 211 2.48 -13.29 -27.25
C LYS A 211 1.93 -14.42 -26.40
N VAL A 212 1.52 -14.08 -25.20
CA VAL A 212 0.77 -14.95 -24.29
C VAL A 212 -0.64 -14.38 -24.17
N THR A 213 -1.64 -15.25 -24.34
CA THR A 213 -3.06 -14.89 -24.25
C THR A 213 -3.62 -15.49 -22.96
N TYR A 214 -4.36 -14.69 -22.21
CA TYR A 214 -4.97 -15.08 -20.93
C TYR A 214 -6.39 -14.53 -20.83
N TYR A 215 -7.22 -15.13 -19.97
CA TYR A 215 -8.55 -14.61 -19.71
C TYR A 215 -8.48 -13.58 -18.58
N ASP A 216 -9.03 -12.39 -18.83
CA ASP A 216 -9.11 -11.31 -17.86
C ASP A 216 -10.49 -11.28 -17.22
N GLU A 217 -10.59 -11.80 -16.00
CA GLU A 217 -11.86 -11.86 -15.27
C GLU A 217 -12.45 -10.46 -15.00
N THR A 218 -11.62 -9.42 -14.90
CA THR A 218 -12.11 -8.04 -14.66
C THR A 218 -12.81 -7.47 -15.89
N LEU A 219 -12.34 -7.84 -17.09
CA LEU A 219 -12.86 -7.36 -18.37
C LEU A 219 -13.79 -8.36 -19.05
N GLU A 220 -13.98 -9.54 -18.45
CA GLU A 220 -14.73 -10.68 -19.00
C GLU A 220 -14.35 -11.00 -20.47
N LYS A 221 -13.07 -10.90 -20.81
CA LYS A 221 -12.57 -11.11 -22.18
C LYS A 221 -11.16 -11.70 -22.20
N GLU A 222 -10.77 -12.21 -23.38
CA GLU A 222 -9.38 -12.56 -23.65
C GLU A 222 -8.53 -11.28 -23.78
N SER A 223 -7.40 -11.28 -23.09
CA SER A 223 -6.36 -10.26 -23.12
C SER A 223 -5.03 -10.91 -23.49
N TYR A 224 -4.04 -10.11 -23.88
CA TYR A 224 -2.72 -10.61 -24.26
C TYR A 224 -1.63 -9.59 -23.94
N PHE A 225 -0.39 -10.08 -23.89
CA PHE A 225 0.82 -9.26 -23.83
C PHE A 225 1.89 -9.88 -24.72
N PHE A 226 2.82 -9.07 -25.22
CA PHE A 226 3.98 -9.55 -25.97
C PHE A 226 5.17 -9.73 -25.06
N ILE A 227 6.03 -10.69 -25.40
CA ILE A 227 7.31 -10.92 -24.72
C ILE A 227 8.42 -10.54 -25.67
N ASP A 228 9.32 -9.68 -25.22
CA ASP A 228 10.47 -9.22 -26.01
C ASP A 228 11.71 -10.04 -25.69
N GLU A 229 11.98 -10.22 -24.40
CA GLU A 229 13.20 -10.88 -23.94
C GLU A 229 13.04 -11.37 -22.49
N ILE A 230 13.60 -12.54 -22.21
CA ILE A 230 13.88 -12.99 -20.84
C ILE A 230 15.39 -12.98 -20.65
N TYR A 231 15.90 -12.24 -19.67
CA TYR A 231 17.35 -12.11 -19.46
C TYR A 231 17.72 -12.17 -17.98
N SER A 232 19.03 -12.36 -17.72
CA SER A 232 19.58 -12.39 -16.37
C SER A 232 20.12 -11.01 -16.01
N TYR A 233 19.72 -10.49 -14.86
CA TYR A 233 20.20 -9.25 -14.28
C TYR A 233 21.11 -9.56 -13.08
N ASP A 234 22.30 -8.94 -13.03
CA ASP A 234 23.21 -9.06 -11.89
C ASP A 234 23.07 -7.85 -10.96
N PRO A 235 22.30 -7.96 -9.86
CA PRO A 235 22.09 -6.85 -8.95
C PRO A 235 23.36 -6.46 -8.19
N TYR A 236 24.32 -7.38 -8.02
CA TYR A 236 25.58 -7.07 -7.32
C TYR A 236 26.50 -6.22 -8.19
N GLU A 237 26.56 -6.51 -9.50
CA GLU A 237 27.29 -5.68 -10.45
C GLU A 237 26.70 -4.26 -10.52
N ASP A 238 25.37 -4.14 -10.62
CA ASP A 238 24.68 -2.84 -10.66
C ASP A 238 24.93 -2.00 -9.39
N ILE A 239 24.89 -2.60 -8.19
CA ILE A 239 25.23 -1.90 -6.94
C ILE A 239 26.65 -1.36 -6.99
N LEU A 240 27.62 -2.18 -7.43
CA LEU A 240 29.00 -1.77 -7.54
C LEU A 240 29.16 -0.61 -8.53
N GLU A 241 28.47 -0.65 -9.67
CA GLU A 241 28.50 0.45 -10.64
C GLU A 241 27.89 1.74 -10.09
N LYS A 242 26.70 1.68 -9.49
CA LYS A 242 26.04 2.85 -8.90
C LYS A 242 26.83 3.43 -7.74
N SER A 243 27.48 2.59 -6.93
CA SER A 243 28.31 3.03 -5.81
C SER A 243 29.52 3.88 -6.22
N LYS A 244 30.00 3.78 -7.48
CA LYS A 244 31.10 4.62 -7.98
C LYS A 244 30.78 6.11 -7.98
N GLN A 245 29.49 6.47 -7.93
CA GLN A 245 29.03 7.86 -7.86
C GLN A 245 29.20 8.47 -6.46
N ILE A 246 29.46 7.64 -5.43
CA ILE A 246 29.73 8.09 -4.07
C ILE A 246 31.21 8.41 -3.93
N GLU A 247 31.51 9.68 -3.66
CA GLU A 247 32.89 10.16 -3.53
C GLU A 247 33.55 9.63 -2.26
N ASP A 248 32.83 9.69 -1.13
CA ASP A 248 33.36 9.27 0.16
C ASP A 248 33.57 7.73 0.23
N PRO A 249 34.81 7.26 0.46
CA PRO A 249 35.10 5.84 0.49
C PRO A 249 34.44 5.07 1.63
N GLU A 250 34.26 5.68 2.80
CA GLU A 250 33.70 5.01 3.97
C GLU A 250 32.17 4.85 3.82
N GLU A 251 31.47 5.90 3.40
CA GLU A 251 30.05 5.86 3.06
C GLU A 251 29.77 4.87 1.93
N ARG A 252 30.61 4.86 0.89
CA ARG A 252 30.50 3.90 -0.21
C ARG A 252 30.60 2.45 0.28
N GLU A 253 31.60 2.13 1.08
CA GLU A 253 31.80 0.77 1.60
C GLU A 253 30.64 0.37 2.52
N ASN A 254 30.24 1.25 3.43
CA ASN A 254 29.10 1.01 4.33
C ASN A 254 27.79 0.76 3.56
N MET A 255 27.53 1.57 2.51
CA MET A 255 26.36 1.38 1.66
C MET A 255 26.41 0.04 0.93
N ILE A 256 27.54 -0.30 0.28
CA ILE A 256 27.70 -1.57 -0.43
C ILE A 256 27.44 -2.73 0.51
N GLN A 257 28.04 -2.72 1.70
CA GLN A 257 27.86 -3.79 2.69
C GLN A 257 26.40 -3.92 3.13
N HIS A 258 25.74 -2.79 3.42
CA HIS A 258 24.34 -2.79 3.86
C HIS A 258 23.39 -3.32 2.78
N ILE A 259 23.50 -2.81 1.55
CA ILE A 259 22.65 -3.24 0.43
C ILE A 259 22.96 -4.70 0.06
N THR A 260 24.23 -5.09 -0.01
CA THR A 260 24.64 -6.48 -0.31
C THR A 260 24.04 -7.46 0.70
N LYS A 261 24.07 -7.12 1.99
CA LYS A 261 23.50 -7.97 3.04
C LYS A 261 21.98 -8.11 2.91
N ALA A 262 21.27 -7.01 2.60
CA ALA A 262 19.85 -7.09 2.33
C ALA A 262 19.57 -7.93 1.06
N LEU A 263 20.38 -7.77 0.01
CA LEU A 263 20.20 -8.41 -1.29
C LEU A 263 20.38 -9.93 -1.23
N GLU A 264 21.22 -10.45 -0.34
CA GLU A 264 21.41 -11.89 -0.17
C GLU A 264 20.10 -12.65 0.15
N THR A 265 19.10 -11.96 0.71
CA THR A 265 17.77 -12.55 0.98
C THR A 265 16.93 -12.72 -0.30
N VAL A 266 17.17 -11.90 -1.33
CA VAL A 266 16.40 -11.88 -2.59
C VAL A 266 17.15 -12.57 -3.72
N CYS A 267 18.47 -12.34 -3.81
CA CYS A 267 19.36 -12.93 -4.80
C CYS A 267 20.62 -13.44 -4.10
N PRO A 268 20.74 -14.75 -3.82
CA PRO A 268 21.94 -15.30 -3.21
C PRO A 268 23.21 -15.00 -4.02
N LYS A 269 24.35 -14.84 -3.33
CA LYS A 269 25.66 -14.68 -3.99
C LYS A 269 25.92 -15.80 -4.98
N GLY A 270 26.35 -15.42 -6.19
CA GLY A 270 26.60 -16.39 -7.26
C GLY A 270 25.40 -16.69 -8.14
N LYS A 271 24.21 -16.13 -7.83
CA LYS A 271 23.03 -16.14 -8.70
C LYS A 271 22.80 -14.80 -9.37
N LYS A 272 21.87 -14.77 -10.32
CA LYS A 272 21.34 -13.55 -10.98
C LYS A 272 19.82 -13.54 -10.84
N LEU A 273 19.17 -12.40 -11.02
CA LEU A 273 17.71 -12.32 -11.08
C LEU A 273 17.24 -12.51 -12.52
N ALA A 274 16.17 -13.28 -12.73
CA ALA A 274 15.54 -13.30 -14.05
C ALA A 274 14.67 -12.05 -14.22
N VAL A 275 14.65 -11.50 -15.43
CA VAL A 275 13.82 -10.35 -15.78
C VAL A 275 13.08 -10.66 -17.07
N ILE A 276 11.78 -10.39 -17.08
CA ILE A 276 10.95 -10.42 -18.28
C ILE A 276 10.76 -9.00 -18.81
N LYS A 277 11.13 -8.79 -20.06
CA LYS A 277 10.77 -7.61 -20.86
C LYS A 277 9.52 -7.92 -21.67
N TYR A 278 8.50 -7.10 -21.54
CA TYR A 278 7.21 -7.32 -22.14
C TYR A 278 6.55 -6.01 -22.57
N GLU A 279 5.53 -6.13 -23.40
CA GLU A 279 4.77 -5.02 -23.95
C GLU A 279 3.26 -5.29 -23.80
N THR A 280 2.51 -4.26 -23.42
CA THR A 280 1.04 -4.27 -23.37
C THR A 280 0.46 -3.13 -24.21
N GLU A 281 -0.65 -3.38 -24.89
CA GLU A 281 -1.31 -2.40 -25.76
C GLU A 281 -1.88 -1.21 -24.96
N ASP A 282 -2.35 -1.47 -23.74
CA ASP A 282 -3.03 -0.51 -22.86
C ASP A 282 -2.13 0.03 -21.74
N GLU A 283 -0.82 -0.20 -21.83
CA GLU A 283 0.17 0.13 -20.80
C GLU A 283 -0.09 -0.50 -19.42
N THR A 284 -0.92 -1.55 -19.31
CA THR A 284 -1.12 -2.29 -18.06
C THR A 284 0.19 -2.83 -17.53
N GLN A 285 0.47 -2.61 -16.24
CA GLN A 285 1.59 -3.23 -15.55
C GLN A 285 1.18 -4.63 -15.08
N LEU A 286 1.99 -5.62 -15.44
CA LEU A 286 1.81 -7.02 -15.09
C LEU A 286 2.88 -7.44 -14.07
N ARG A 287 2.52 -8.40 -13.22
CA ARG A 287 3.42 -9.06 -12.26
C ARG A 287 3.61 -10.51 -12.66
N PHE A 288 4.87 -10.88 -12.83
CA PHE A 288 5.27 -12.23 -13.18
C PHE A 288 6.01 -12.87 -12.02
N VAL A 289 5.80 -14.16 -11.80
CA VAL A 289 6.45 -14.93 -10.74
C VAL A 289 6.81 -16.31 -11.27
N MET A 290 7.98 -16.83 -10.91
CA MET A 290 8.34 -18.22 -11.25
C MET A 290 7.46 -19.20 -10.49
N LYS A 291 7.02 -20.26 -11.16
CA LYS A 291 6.10 -21.23 -10.58
C LYS A 291 6.70 -21.97 -9.37
N ASP A 292 7.95 -22.42 -9.47
CA ASP A 292 8.66 -23.07 -8.36
C ASP A 292 8.74 -22.19 -7.11
N TYR A 293 8.82 -20.87 -7.29
CA TYR A 293 8.81 -19.94 -6.17
C TYR A 293 7.41 -19.81 -5.57
N LEU A 294 6.37 -19.69 -6.41
CA LEU A 294 4.99 -19.67 -5.93
C LEU A 294 4.64 -20.90 -5.09
N GLU A 295 5.19 -22.07 -5.44
CA GLU A 295 4.97 -23.35 -4.75
C GLU A 295 5.89 -23.56 -3.53
N ALA A 296 6.94 -22.75 -3.38
CA ALA A 296 7.85 -22.82 -2.24
C ALA A 296 7.25 -22.20 -0.98
N LYS A 297 7.76 -22.62 0.19
CA LYS A 297 7.38 -22.02 1.48
C LYS A 297 7.78 -20.54 1.57
N PRO A 298 6.92 -19.69 2.15
CA PRO A 298 7.27 -18.31 2.46
C PRO A 298 8.54 -18.20 3.30
N VAL A 299 9.39 -17.23 2.93
CA VAL A 299 10.56 -16.86 3.73
C VAL A 299 10.35 -15.42 4.18
N HIS A 300 9.94 -15.24 5.43
CA HIS A 300 9.72 -13.92 5.97
C HIS A 300 11.05 -13.25 6.29
N SER A 301 11.31 -12.13 5.64
CA SER A 301 12.43 -11.24 5.96
C SER A 301 11.90 -9.82 6.16
N CYS A 302 12.45 -9.10 7.15
CA CYS A 302 12.08 -7.71 7.41
C CYS A 302 12.79 -6.72 6.44
N SER A 303 13.33 -7.21 5.33
CA SER A 303 14.07 -6.41 4.34
C SER A 303 13.33 -6.41 3.00
N SER A 304 12.96 -5.22 2.52
CA SER A 304 12.42 -5.02 1.18
C SER A 304 13.47 -4.38 0.27
N ILE A 305 13.62 -4.89 -0.95
CA ILE A 305 14.47 -4.28 -1.99
C ILE A 305 13.61 -3.97 -3.20
N GLY A 306 13.57 -2.71 -3.57
CA GLY A 306 12.94 -2.24 -4.80
C GLY A 306 13.94 -2.16 -5.94
N PHE A 307 13.55 -2.65 -7.11
CA PHE A 307 14.29 -2.45 -8.36
C PHE A 307 13.54 -1.42 -9.22
N ILE A 308 14.24 -0.36 -9.63
CA ILE A 308 13.70 0.65 -10.53
C ILE A 308 14.15 0.32 -11.95
N CYS A 309 13.22 -0.13 -12.78
CA CYS A 309 13.42 -0.34 -14.22
C CYS A 309 13.07 0.94 -14.98
N LYS A 310 13.91 1.33 -15.96
CA LYS A 310 13.60 2.44 -16.87
C LYS A 310 12.69 1.91 -17.98
N ASN A 311 11.52 2.50 -18.16
CA ASN A 311 10.47 1.96 -19.03
C ASN A 311 10.09 2.89 -20.19
N ASP A 312 10.92 3.86 -20.60
CA ASP A 312 10.54 4.83 -21.64
C ASP A 312 10.92 4.42 -23.07
N GLU A 313 11.35 3.18 -23.26
CA GLU A 313 11.68 2.63 -24.58
C GLU A 313 10.45 2.01 -25.25
N ILE A 314 10.44 1.97 -26.58
CA ILE A 314 9.45 1.25 -27.38
C ILE A 314 10.04 -0.13 -27.72
N GLY A 315 9.28 -1.19 -27.43
CA GLY A 315 9.69 -2.56 -27.69
C GLY A 315 9.59 -2.97 -29.16
N ILE A 316 9.92 -4.22 -29.44
CA ILE A 316 10.00 -4.74 -30.82
C ILE A 316 8.61 -4.88 -31.48
N ASN A 317 7.54 -4.86 -30.69
CA ASN A 317 6.15 -4.95 -31.13
C ASN A 317 5.46 -3.58 -31.23
N GLY A 318 6.14 -2.49 -30.90
CA GLY A 318 5.69 -1.11 -31.15
C GLY A 318 4.92 -0.45 -30.00
N TYR A 319 4.91 -1.05 -28.82
CA TYR A 319 4.31 -0.52 -27.58
C TYR A 319 5.39 -0.18 -26.54
N LYS A 320 4.97 0.42 -25.43
CA LYS A 320 5.87 0.83 -24.35
C LYS A 320 6.44 -0.40 -23.64
N LEU A 321 7.77 -0.48 -23.57
CA LEU A 321 8.48 -1.57 -22.93
C LEU A 321 8.34 -1.50 -21.41
N LYS A 322 8.06 -2.65 -20.80
CA LYS A 322 8.01 -2.82 -19.35
C LYS A 322 8.90 -3.98 -18.93
N GLU A 323 9.43 -3.87 -17.72
CA GLU A 323 10.22 -4.93 -17.11
C GLU A 323 9.59 -5.40 -15.80
N CYS A 324 9.71 -6.69 -15.53
CA CYS A 324 9.38 -7.27 -14.23
C CYS A 324 10.54 -8.16 -13.78
N VAL A 325 11.12 -7.80 -12.63
CA VAL A 325 12.15 -8.60 -11.97
C VAL A 325 11.47 -9.74 -11.23
N MET A 326 11.90 -10.97 -11.52
CA MET A 326 11.43 -12.21 -10.91
C MET A 326 12.51 -12.79 -9.99
N GLN A 327 12.45 -14.09 -9.73
CA GLN A 327 13.32 -14.78 -8.78
C GLN A 327 14.72 -15.09 -9.34
N SER A 328 15.61 -15.49 -8.42
CA SER A 328 17.00 -15.80 -8.74
C SER A 328 17.15 -17.09 -9.57
N ILE A 329 18.04 -17.06 -10.55
CA ILE A 329 18.44 -18.14 -11.44
C ILE A 329 19.95 -18.33 -11.39
N ASP A 330 20.42 -19.48 -11.87
CA ASP A 330 21.85 -19.74 -12.01
C ASP A 330 22.47 -18.83 -13.08
N LYS A 331 23.74 -18.44 -12.87
CA LYS A 331 24.44 -17.46 -13.73
C LYS A 331 24.48 -17.80 -15.20
N ASP A 332 24.55 -19.09 -15.50
CA ASP A 332 24.70 -19.64 -16.84
C ASP A 332 23.40 -20.28 -17.35
N PHE A 333 22.26 -19.98 -16.70
CA PHE A 333 20.96 -20.51 -17.08
C PHE A 333 20.57 -20.07 -18.50
N ASN A 334 20.16 -21.01 -19.34
CA ASN A 334 19.77 -20.78 -20.73
C ASN A 334 18.58 -21.67 -21.18
N GLY A 335 17.81 -22.18 -20.23
CA GLY A 335 16.72 -23.13 -20.46
C GLY A 335 15.35 -22.47 -20.70
N GLU A 336 14.30 -23.22 -20.40
CA GLU A 336 12.92 -22.72 -20.34
C GLU A 336 12.55 -22.42 -18.90
N LEU A 337 11.79 -21.34 -18.69
CA LEU A 337 11.23 -20.98 -17.38
C LEU A 337 9.73 -21.24 -17.37
N GLU A 338 9.25 -21.91 -16.32
CA GLU A 338 7.83 -21.95 -15.96
C GLU A 338 7.50 -20.69 -15.15
N ILE A 339 6.71 -19.80 -15.77
CA ILE A 339 6.34 -18.49 -15.22
C ILE A 339 4.82 -18.44 -15.09
N GLU A 340 4.33 -17.72 -14.10
CA GLU A 340 2.94 -17.34 -14.00
C GLU A 340 2.78 -15.83 -14.14
N LEU A 341 1.85 -15.42 -15.02
CA LEU A 341 1.25 -14.09 -14.94
C LEU A 341 0.36 -14.09 -13.70
N PHE A 342 0.91 -13.62 -12.60
CA PHE A 342 0.30 -13.77 -11.28
C PHE A 342 -0.82 -12.74 -11.09
N SER A 343 -0.56 -11.48 -11.44
CA SER A 343 -1.50 -10.37 -11.24
C SER A 343 -1.24 -9.22 -12.21
N LYS A 344 -2.16 -8.26 -12.24
CA LYS A 344 -2.01 -6.97 -12.93
C LYS A 344 -2.30 -5.81 -11.98
N TYR A 345 -1.79 -4.63 -12.31
CA TYR A 345 -2.09 -3.40 -11.60
C TYR A 345 -3.09 -2.56 -12.40
N VAL A 346 -4.25 -2.32 -11.80
CA VAL A 346 -5.34 -1.52 -12.35
C VAL A 346 -5.25 -0.11 -11.78
N VAL A 347 -5.19 0.88 -12.65
CA VAL A 347 -5.19 2.29 -12.25
C VAL A 347 -6.62 2.73 -11.95
N ILE A 348 -6.83 3.24 -10.74
CA ILE A 348 -8.05 3.93 -10.33
C ILE A 348 -7.82 5.42 -10.58
N ALA A 349 -8.69 6.04 -11.38
CA ALA A 349 -8.56 7.43 -11.77
C ALA A 349 -8.68 8.41 -10.58
N GLU A 350 -8.13 9.60 -10.77
CA GLU A 350 -8.37 10.74 -9.88
C GLU A 350 -9.88 11.08 -9.82
N GLU A 351 -10.33 11.57 -8.67
CA GLU A 351 -11.73 11.94 -8.44
C GLU A 351 -11.78 13.33 -7.79
N THR A 352 -12.72 14.19 -8.21
CA THR A 352 -12.99 15.48 -7.57
C THR A 352 -14.37 15.47 -6.96
N ILE A 353 -14.45 15.77 -5.67
CA ILE A 353 -15.68 15.76 -4.87
C ILE A 353 -16.04 17.19 -4.50
N TYR A 354 -17.28 17.59 -4.74
CA TYR A 354 -17.80 18.94 -4.53
C TYR A 354 -18.65 19.10 -3.29
#